data_AF-A0A385FBT6-F1
#
_entry.id   AF-A0A385FBT6-F1
#
_cell.length_a   1.000
_cell.length_b   1.000
_cell.length_c   1.000
_cell.angle_alpha   90.00
_cell.angle_beta   90.00
_cell.angle_gamma   90.00
#
_symmetry.space_group_name_H-M   'P 1'
#
loop_
_entity.id
_entity.type
_entity.pdbx_description
1 polymer ?
#
loop_
_entity_poly.entity_id
_entity_poly.type
_entity_poly.pdbx_seq_one_letter_code
_entity_poly.pdbx_strand_id
1 'polypeptide(L)'
;MGGAEKTSPRTFNQTQPFDRLVGSRHSFSFDLKSATDRWPLVFLFEVVQYLFDRYFASSVVNSAFACNIFEVPFVKLKRRFSQVCFVAGQPLGYHGSWPTFALSHHILVWWCAKQVHPDPAWCTLYIVRGTR
;
A
#
# COMPACT_ATOMS: atom_id res chain seq x y z
N MET A 1 -7.17 8.39 43.35
CA MET A 1 -6.68 7.16 42.69
C MET A 1 -6.81 7.35 41.18
N GLY A 2 -5.76 7.85 40.54
CA GLY A 2 -5.73 8.13 39.11
C GLY A 2 -5.39 6.87 38.34
N GLY A 3 -6.37 6.32 37.63
CA GLY A 3 -6.15 5.21 36.71
C GLY A 3 -5.46 5.73 35.45
N ALA A 4 -4.20 5.34 35.26
CA ALA A 4 -3.48 5.56 34.02
C ALA A 4 -4.17 4.78 32.90
N GLU A 5 -4.86 5.51 32.02
CA GLU A 5 -5.32 5.01 30.72
C GLU A 5 -4.06 4.62 29.93
N LYS A 6 -3.83 3.31 29.79
CA LYS A 6 -2.78 2.79 28.93
C LYS A 6 -3.09 3.23 27.52
N THR A 7 -2.36 4.23 27.03
CA THR A 7 -2.34 4.62 25.63
C THR A 7 -1.74 3.46 24.83
N SER A 8 -2.61 2.55 24.38
CA SER A 8 -2.31 1.72 23.21
C SER A 8 -1.86 2.66 22.10
N PRO A 9 -0.83 2.33 21.29
CA PRO A 9 -0.46 3.13 20.14
C PRO A 9 -1.63 3.09 19.14
N ARG A 10 -2.57 4.02 19.37
CA ARG A 10 -3.66 4.40 18.48
C ARG A 10 -2.98 5.01 17.27
N THR A 11 -2.66 4.15 16.30
CA THR A 11 -2.97 4.35 14.89
C THR A 11 -3.64 5.71 14.66
N PHE A 12 -2.79 6.69 14.38
CA PHE A 12 -3.01 8.08 14.01
C PHE A 12 -4.47 8.50 13.80
N ASN A 13 -4.91 9.55 14.49
CA ASN A 13 -6.25 10.15 14.42
C ASN A 13 -6.90 10.03 13.03
N GLN A 14 -7.73 9.00 12.86
CA GLN A 14 -8.30 8.63 11.56
C GLN A 14 -9.37 9.62 11.10
N THR A 15 -9.88 10.48 12.00
CA THR A 15 -10.93 11.45 11.66
C THR A 15 -10.37 12.79 11.18
N GLN A 16 -9.16 13.17 11.63
CA GLN A 16 -8.50 14.43 11.26
C GLN A 16 -8.38 14.69 9.74
N PRO A 17 -8.14 13.69 8.87
CA PRO A 17 -8.11 13.94 7.43
C PRO A 17 -9.45 14.43 6.89
N PHE A 18 -10.58 13.97 7.45
CA PHE A 18 -11.91 14.35 6.96
C PHE A 18 -12.24 15.83 7.18
N ASP A 19 -11.55 16.51 8.09
CA ASP A 19 -11.68 17.96 8.28
C ASP A 19 -11.35 18.71 6.98
N ARG A 20 -10.47 18.16 6.14
CA ARG A 20 -10.13 18.73 4.82
C ARG A 20 -11.20 18.48 3.77
N LEU A 21 -12.10 17.52 3.98
CA LEU A 21 -13.21 17.22 3.06
C LEU A 21 -14.46 18.07 3.35
N VAL A 22 -14.50 18.77 4.49
CA VAL A 22 -15.61 19.66 4.85
C VAL A 22 -15.72 20.77 3.81
N GLY A 23 -16.87 20.86 3.13
CA GLY A 23 -17.12 21.82 2.04
C GLY A 23 -16.79 21.30 0.63
N SER A 24 -16.25 20.09 0.48
CA SER A 24 -16.10 19.46 -0.84
C SER A 24 -17.47 19.17 -1.46
N ARG A 25 -17.63 19.49 -2.75
CA ARG A 25 -18.88 19.19 -3.50
C ARG A 25 -19.03 17.71 -3.81
N HIS A 26 -17.90 17.03 -4.01
CA HIS A 26 -17.83 15.61 -4.34
C HIS A 26 -16.69 14.96 -3.56
N SER A 27 -16.98 13.81 -2.96
CA SER A 27 -16.00 12.97 -2.29
C SER A 27 -16.12 11.56 -2.85
N PHE A 28 -14.98 10.98 -3.24
CA PHE A 28 -14.91 9.65 -3.83
C PHE A 28 -14.02 8.77 -2.96
N SER A 29 -14.45 7.54 -2.74
CA SER A 29 -13.65 6.52 -2.07
C SER A 29 -13.45 5.38 -3.06
N PHE A 30 -12.19 5.13 -3.42
CA PHE A 30 -11.82 4.03 -4.30
C PHE A 30 -11.38 2.85 -3.44
N ASP A 31 -12.17 1.77 -3.49
CA ASP A 31 -11.79 0.50 -2.90
C ASP A 31 -11.34 -0.48 -3.99
N LEU A 32 -10.13 -1.00 -3.83
CA LEU A 32 -9.51 -1.87 -4.82
C LEU A 32 -9.76 -3.33 -4.43
N LYS A 33 -10.32 -4.10 -5.37
CA LYS A 33 -10.50 -5.54 -5.17
C LYS A 33 -9.14 -6.24 -5.11
N SER A 34 -8.85 -6.93 -4.00
CA SER A 34 -7.60 -7.68 -3.78
C SER A 34 -6.35 -6.80 -3.96
N ALA A 35 -6.38 -5.59 -3.39
CA ALA A 35 -5.37 -4.57 -3.62
C ALA A 35 -3.94 -5.04 -3.31
N THR A 36 -3.75 -5.74 -2.20
CA THR A 36 -2.45 -6.27 -1.78
C THR A 36 -2.01 -7.50 -2.58
N ASP A 37 -2.96 -8.32 -3.05
CA ASP A 37 -2.64 -9.58 -3.75
C ASP A 37 -2.32 -9.35 -5.24
N ARG A 38 -2.75 -8.21 -5.80
CA ARG A 38 -2.66 -7.94 -7.25
C ARG A 38 -1.99 -6.63 -7.61
N TRP A 39 -1.42 -5.91 -6.63
CA TRP A 39 -0.72 -4.68 -6.94
C TRP A 39 0.41 -4.94 -7.95
N PRO A 40 0.55 -4.12 -9.01
CA PRO A 40 1.57 -4.36 -10.02
C PRO A 40 2.97 -4.15 -9.44
N LEU A 41 3.75 -5.25 -9.36
CA LEU A 41 5.12 -5.23 -8.84
C LEU A 41 6.03 -4.29 -9.63
N VAL A 42 5.85 -4.23 -10.96
CA VAL A 42 6.60 -3.31 -11.83
C VAL A 42 6.35 -1.86 -11.44
N PHE A 43 5.08 -1.48 -11.23
CA PHE A 43 4.75 -0.12 -10.81
C PHE A 43 5.32 0.20 -9.43
N LEU A 44 5.25 -0.76 -8.50
CA LEU A 44 5.86 -0.63 -7.17
C LEU A 44 7.37 -0.40 -7.26
N PHE A 45 8.06 -1.16 -8.13
CA PHE A 45 9.50 -1.03 -8.37
C PHE A 45 9.84 0.36 -8.95
N GLU A 46 9.09 0.85 -9.93
CA GLU A 46 9.26 2.20 -10.51
C GLU A 46 9.08 3.32 -9.49
N VAL A 47 8.07 3.22 -8.60
CA VAL A 47 7.87 4.21 -7.54
C VAL A 47 9.02 4.18 -6.54
N VAL A 48 9.43 2.99 -6.07
CA VAL A 48 10.50 2.88 -5.07
C VAL A 48 11.85 3.29 -5.65
N GLN A 49 12.16 2.93 -6.90
CA GLN A 49 13.45 3.33 -7.51
C GLN A 49 13.53 4.84 -7.69
N TYR A 50 12.40 5.50 -8.00
CA TYR A 50 12.38 6.94 -8.22
C TYR A 50 12.54 7.73 -6.93
N LEU A 51 11.97 7.24 -5.82
CA LEU A 51 12.06 7.88 -4.51
C LEU A 51 13.39 7.61 -3.79
N PHE A 52 14.01 6.48 -4.10
CA PHE A 52 15.27 6.06 -3.50
C PHE A 52 16.28 5.80 -4.62
N ASP A 53 16.67 4.54 -4.80
CA ASP A 53 17.55 4.11 -5.85
C ASP A 53 17.17 2.69 -6.31
N ARG A 54 17.78 2.27 -7.42
CA ARG A 54 17.49 0.98 -8.05
C ARG A 54 17.92 -0.22 -7.19
N TYR A 55 19.00 -0.10 -6.42
CA TYR A 55 19.46 -1.18 -5.54
C TYR A 55 18.48 -1.35 -4.38
N PHE A 56 18.04 -0.25 -3.77
CA PHE A 56 17.01 -0.24 -2.74
C PHE A 56 15.69 -0.81 -3.26
N ALA A 57 15.24 -0.37 -4.44
CA ALA A 57 14.03 -0.88 -5.07
C ALA A 57 14.12 -2.38 -5.37
N SER A 58 15.27 -2.87 -5.82
CA SER A 58 15.45 -4.30 -6.04
C SER A 58 15.42 -5.08 -4.72
N SER A 59 16.06 -4.57 -3.67
CA SER A 59 16.04 -5.21 -2.35
C SER A 59 14.61 -5.30 -1.79
N VAL A 60 13.85 -4.20 -1.84
CA VAL A 60 12.49 -4.16 -1.31
C VAL A 60 11.52 -4.94 -2.19
N VAL A 61 11.45 -4.62 -3.49
CA VAL A 61 10.39 -5.15 -4.36
C VAL A 61 10.75 -6.52 -4.90
N ASN A 62 11.97 -6.73 -5.41
CA ASN A 62 12.33 -8.01 -6.02
C ASN A 62 12.76 -9.06 -5.00
N SER A 63 13.38 -8.65 -3.89
CA SER A 63 13.89 -9.58 -2.88
C SER A 63 13.04 -9.68 -1.63
N ALA A 64 12.25 -8.66 -1.24
CA ALA A 64 11.40 -8.74 -0.04
C ALA A 64 9.93 -9.03 -0.37
N PHE A 65 9.39 -8.45 -1.45
CA PHE A 65 7.98 -8.62 -1.81
C PHE A 65 7.73 -9.66 -2.90
N ALA A 66 8.46 -9.58 -4.01
CA ALA A 66 8.42 -10.54 -5.10
C ALA A 66 9.48 -11.62 -4.92
N CYS A 67 9.38 -12.70 -5.70
CA CYS A 67 10.40 -13.75 -5.86
C CYS A 67 10.88 -14.46 -4.59
N ASN A 68 10.37 -14.10 -3.41
CA ASN A 68 10.61 -14.84 -2.18
C ASN A 68 9.91 -16.18 -2.26
N ILE A 69 10.71 -17.23 -2.03
CA ILE A 69 10.22 -18.59 -1.96
C ILE A 69 9.84 -18.85 -0.51
N PHE A 70 8.55 -19.04 -0.27
CA PHE A 70 8.00 -19.40 1.01
C PHE A 70 7.76 -20.90 1.04
N GLU A 71 8.23 -21.56 2.09
CA GLU A 71 7.81 -22.92 2.38
C GLU A 71 6.47 -22.89 3.11
N VAL A 72 5.49 -23.59 2.56
CA VAL A 72 4.12 -23.64 3.07
C VAL A 72 3.82 -25.08 3.47
N PRO A 73 4.34 -25.55 4.62
CA PRO A 73 4.31 -26.97 5.00
C PRO A 73 2.89 -27.52 5.21
N PHE A 74 1.91 -26.63 5.43
CA PHE A 74 0.50 -26.99 5.57
C PHE A 74 -0.22 -27.15 4.21
N VAL A 75 0.37 -26.67 3.11
CA VAL A 75 -0.18 -26.87 1.76
C VAL A 75 0.41 -28.16 1.19
N LYS A 76 -0.34 -29.26 1.35
CA LYS A 76 -0.01 -30.55 0.74
C LYS A 76 -0.37 -30.54 -0.74
N LEU A 77 0.46 -29.91 -1.58
CA LEU A 77 0.36 -30.11 -3.03
C LEU A 77 0.64 -31.60 -3.33
N LYS A 78 -0.13 -32.20 -4.25
CA LYS A 78 0.05 -33.61 -4.68
C LYS A 78 1.46 -33.94 -5.23
N ARG A 79 2.31 -32.94 -5.42
CA ARG A 79 3.69 -33.05 -5.90
C ARG A 79 4.60 -32.35 -4.88
N ARG A 80 5.72 -33.01 -4.55
CA ARG A 80 6.78 -32.76 -3.54
C ARG A 80 7.24 -31.32 -3.20
N PHE A 81 6.65 -30.27 -3.77
CA PHE A 81 7.08 -28.89 -3.55
C PHE A 81 5.99 -28.12 -2.80
N SER A 82 6.26 -27.82 -1.53
CA SER A 82 5.51 -26.90 -0.65
C SER A 82 5.94 -25.44 -0.84
N GLN A 83 6.74 -25.15 -1.87
CA GLN A 83 7.34 -23.84 -2.11
C GLN A 83 6.44 -22.99 -3.01
N VAL A 84 6.14 -21.76 -2.57
CA VAL A 84 5.38 -20.78 -3.36
C VAL A 84 6.15 -19.47 -3.44
N CYS A 85 5.95 -18.70 -4.51
CA CYS A 85 6.48 -17.35 -4.62
C CYS A 85 5.40 -16.39 -5.11
N PHE A 86 5.53 -15.11 -4.74
CA PHE A 86 4.64 -14.07 -5.24
C PHE A 86 5.10 -13.60 -6.62
N VAL A 87 4.21 -13.71 -7.60
CA VAL A 87 4.36 -13.17 -8.95
C VAL A 87 3.57 -11.88 -9.17
N ALA A 88 2.69 -11.55 -8.23
CA ALA A 88 1.90 -10.32 -8.20
C ALA A 88 1.58 -9.97 -6.74
N GLY A 89 1.33 -8.69 -6.48
CA GLY A 89 1.03 -8.21 -5.14
C GLY A 89 2.22 -8.25 -4.20
N GLN A 90 1.95 -8.33 -2.91
CA GLN A 90 2.95 -8.32 -1.86
C GLN A 90 2.53 -9.20 -0.68
N PRO A 91 3.49 -9.81 0.03
CA PRO A 91 3.22 -10.61 1.21
C PRO A 91 2.62 -9.75 2.33
N LEU A 92 1.45 -10.18 2.81
CA LEU A 92 0.80 -9.60 3.99
C LEU A 92 1.62 -9.99 5.24
N GLY A 93 2.03 -8.99 6.01
CA GLY A 93 2.78 -9.19 7.26
C GLY A 93 4.19 -8.60 7.29
N TYR A 94 4.76 -8.21 6.15
CA TYR A 94 5.98 -7.40 6.15
C TYR A 94 5.67 -5.98 6.63
N HIS A 95 6.44 -5.48 7.60
CA HIS A 95 6.23 -4.12 8.14
C HIS A 95 6.31 -3.02 7.06
N GLY A 96 7.07 -3.25 5.99
CA GLY A 96 7.20 -2.33 4.87
C GLY A 96 6.13 -2.47 3.78
N SER A 97 5.37 -3.56 3.71
CA SER A 97 4.48 -3.81 2.56
C SER A 97 3.31 -2.82 2.52
N TRP A 98 2.72 -2.53 3.68
CA TRP A 98 1.63 -1.56 3.77
C TRP A 98 2.03 -0.12 3.39
N PRO A 99 3.11 0.48 3.95
CA PRO A 99 3.51 1.84 3.58
C PRO A 99 3.93 1.97 2.12
N THR A 100 4.63 0.98 1.53
CA THR A 100 5.02 1.05 0.12
C THR A 100 3.81 0.97 -0.81
N PHE A 101 2.84 0.11 -0.49
CA PHE A 101 1.57 0.06 -1.23
C PHE A 101 0.78 1.35 -1.10
N ALA A 102 0.55 1.85 0.11
CA ALA A 102 -0.22 3.08 0.32
C ALA A 102 0.39 4.25 -0.45
N LEU A 103 1.72 4.41 -0.40
CA LEU A 103 2.43 5.45 -1.13
C LEU A 103 2.26 5.32 -2.65
N SER A 104 2.49 4.13 -3.20
CA SER A 104 2.32 3.91 -4.65
C SER A 104 0.87 4.10 -5.10
N HIS A 105 -0.10 3.71 -4.26
CA HIS A 105 -1.52 3.92 -4.53
C HIS A 105 -1.87 5.42 -4.58
N HIS A 106 -1.33 6.22 -3.66
CA HIS A 106 -1.50 7.68 -3.69
C HIS A 106 -0.94 8.30 -4.96
N ILE A 107 0.27 7.90 -5.37
CA ILE A 107 0.89 8.38 -6.61
C ILE A 107 0.04 7.99 -7.83
N LEU A 108 -0.53 6.79 -7.84
CA LEU A 108 -1.41 6.37 -8.93
C LEU A 108 -2.68 7.23 -9.01
N VAL A 109 -3.33 7.49 -7.86
CA VAL A 109 -4.54 8.34 -7.82
C VAL A 109 -4.23 9.76 -8.29
N TRP A 110 -3.10 10.32 -7.85
CA TRP A 110 -2.60 11.61 -8.33
C TRP A 110 -2.34 11.64 -9.83
N TRP A 111 -1.70 10.60 -10.35
CA TRP A 111 -1.46 10.51 -11.77
C TRP A 111 -2.77 10.44 -12.55
N CYS A 112 -3.70 9.56 -12.16
CA CYS A 112 -5.02 9.46 -12.79
C CYS A 112 -5.76 10.79 -12.83
N ALA A 113 -5.77 11.52 -11.72
CA ALA A 113 -6.49 12.77 -11.69
C ALA A 113 -5.76 13.91 -12.44
N LYS A 114 -4.43 13.86 -12.59
CA LYS A 114 -3.68 14.76 -13.49
C LYS A 114 -4.01 14.50 -14.96
N GLN A 115 -4.27 13.25 -15.34
CA GLN A 115 -4.66 12.89 -16.70
C GLN A 115 -6.05 13.44 -17.07
N VAL A 116 -6.97 13.53 -16.11
CA VAL A 116 -8.33 14.05 -16.32
C VAL A 116 -8.40 15.57 -16.17
N HIS A 117 -7.60 16.14 -15.27
CA HIS A 117 -7.53 17.57 -15.00
C HIS A 117 -6.08 18.06 -15.07
N PRO A 118 -5.66 18.72 -16.16
CA PRO A 118 -4.28 19.20 -16.31
C PRO A 118 -3.93 20.39 -15.40
N ASP A 119 -4.95 21.04 -14.82
CA ASP A 119 -4.79 22.23 -13.98
C ASP A 119 -4.18 21.86 -12.60
N PRO A 120 -3.08 22.46 -12.14
CA PRO A 120 -2.48 22.15 -10.85
C PRO A 120 -3.38 22.39 -9.61
N ALA A 121 -4.50 23.12 -9.73
CA ALA A 121 -5.33 23.52 -8.59
C ALA A 121 -6.17 22.40 -7.92
N TRP A 122 -6.37 21.24 -8.57
CA TRP A 122 -7.24 20.18 -8.02
C TRP A 122 -6.55 19.20 -7.05
N CYS A 123 -5.21 19.24 -6.94
CA CYS A 123 -4.42 18.17 -6.31
C CYS A 123 -4.49 18.09 -4.75
N THR A 124 -5.32 18.92 -4.11
CA THR A 124 -5.24 19.17 -2.66
C THR A 124 -6.13 18.26 -1.79
N LEU A 125 -7.07 17.49 -2.36
CA LEU A 125 -8.04 16.69 -1.59
C LEU A 125 -8.00 15.20 -1.96
N TYR A 126 -7.11 14.43 -1.35
CA TYR A 126 -7.12 12.96 -1.44
C TYR A 126 -6.73 12.36 -0.08
N ILE A 127 -7.49 11.36 0.38
CA ILE A 127 -7.31 10.70 1.68
C ILE A 127 -7.43 9.19 1.45
N VAL A 128 -6.45 8.41 1.94
CA VAL A 128 -6.52 6.96 1.94
C VAL A 128 -6.82 6.49 3.35
N ARG A 129 -7.84 5.64 3.46
CA ARG A 129 -8.24 4.99 4.69
C ARG A 129 -7.46 3.69 4.83
N GLY A 130 -6.59 3.60 5.84
CA GLY A 130 -5.97 2.34 6.21
C GLY A 130 -6.92 1.49 7.05
N THR A 131 -7.41 0.40 6.49
CA THR A 131 -8.08 -0.65 7.25
C THR A 131 -7.06 -1.72 7.62
N ARG A 132 -7.00 -2.08 8.91
CA ARG A 132 -6.44 -3.36 9.35
C ARG A 132 -7.41 -4.47 9.00
#